data_AF-S9W8R1-F1
#
_entry.id   AF-S9W8R1-F1
#
_cell.length_a   1.000
_cell.length_b   1.000
_cell.length_c   1.000
_cell.angle_alpha   90.00
_cell.angle_beta   90.00
_cell.angle_gamma   90.00
#
_symmetry.space_group_name_H-M   'P 1'
#
loop_
_entity.id
_entity.type
_entity.pdbx_description
1 polymer ?
#
loop_
_entity_poly.entity_id
_entity_poly.type
_entity_poly.pdbx_seq_one_letter_code
_entity_poly.pdbx_strand_id
1 'polypeptide(L)'
;MLRRTLAMLARPKGPPGQRPGKEYRLTTPYRSEVAMISQANQKTFNSNTRELFKKPLQRNNLKAIPRDLGEIPRNYVVKLLFFHQPIRLTDLWEICKAEDDVPLDSAKHLRLVLKIARLQKWIYTEKNQTNNLYYYYIHQSRTNEIQKMVRADEVRRKQQEEEAAVAATRADAAAAERDRAALDDRIVALQTLLVTNVSHIRTYDPTYVEQQPYVTPSGAVDSCWHWTARTRKEEGPTGEAH
;
A
#
# COMPACT_ATOMS: atom_id res chain seq x y z
N MET A 1 -63.95 -1.70 -41.26
CA MET A 1 -63.58 -1.09 -39.95
C MET A 1 -62.82 -2.03 -38.99
N LEU A 2 -62.80 -3.35 -39.20
CA LEU A 2 -62.13 -4.32 -38.30
C LEU A 2 -60.59 -4.36 -38.35
N ARG A 3 -59.94 -3.79 -39.37
CA ARG A 3 -58.46 -3.76 -39.46
C ARG A 3 -57.82 -2.70 -38.56
N ARG A 4 -58.56 -1.65 -38.16
CA ARG A 4 -58.05 -0.60 -37.27
C ARG A 4 -58.13 -0.98 -35.78
N THR A 5 -59.02 -1.90 -35.41
CA THR A 5 -59.20 -2.34 -34.02
C THR A 5 -58.15 -3.37 -33.59
N LEU A 6 -57.68 -4.24 -34.50
CA LEU A 6 -56.60 -5.20 -34.21
C LEU A 6 -55.26 -4.52 -33.89
N ALA A 7 -54.96 -3.37 -34.52
CA ALA A 7 -53.76 -2.59 -34.23
C ALA A 7 -53.76 -1.95 -32.83
N MET A 8 -54.93 -1.81 -32.20
CA MET A 8 -55.07 -1.26 -30.83
C MET A 8 -55.13 -2.35 -29.75
N LEU A 9 -55.46 -3.59 -30.11
CA LEU A 9 -55.54 -4.73 -29.19
C LEU A 9 -54.21 -5.46 -29.00
N ALA A 10 -53.24 -5.28 -29.90
CA ALA A 10 -51.86 -5.76 -29.75
C ALA A 10 -50.98 -4.79 -28.92
N ARG A 11 -51.53 -4.15 -27.88
CA ARG A 11 -50.75 -3.30 -26.98
C ARG A 11 -50.19 -4.15 -25.83
N PRO A 12 -48.87 -4.41 -25.78
CA PRO A 12 -48.27 -5.01 -24.60
C PRO A 12 -48.50 -4.11 -23.38
N LYS A 13 -48.90 -4.72 -22.26
CA LYS A 13 -49.20 -4.05 -20.98
C LYS A 13 -47.92 -3.41 -20.41
N GLY A 14 -47.71 -2.13 -20.67
CA GLY A 14 -46.61 -1.36 -20.09
C GLY A 14 -46.88 0.15 -20.17
N PRO A 15 -46.37 0.96 -19.22
CA PRO A 15 -46.64 2.39 -19.18
C PRO A 15 -46.18 3.10 -20.46
N PRO A 16 -46.91 4.14 -20.91
CA PRO A 16 -46.63 4.84 -22.16
C PRO A 16 -45.26 5.53 -22.10
N GLY A 17 -44.26 4.95 -22.77
CA GLY A 17 -42.88 5.46 -22.82
C GLY A 17 -41.81 4.41 -23.17
N GLN A 18 -42.11 3.12 -22.97
CA GLN A 18 -41.17 2.01 -23.20
C GLN A 18 -41.44 1.29 -24.55
N ARG A 19 -41.33 2.01 -25.68
CA ARG A 19 -41.48 1.37 -27.00
C ARG A 19 -40.29 0.42 -27.30
N PRO A 20 -40.52 -0.70 -28.02
CA PRO A 20 -39.49 -1.66 -28.42
C PRO A 20 -38.60 -1.07 -29.53
N GLY A 21 -37.29 -1.27 -29.42
CA GLY A 21 -36.26 -0.74 -30.32
C GLY A 21 -35.08 -0.07 -29.61
N LYS A 22 -35.19 0.13 -28.29
CA LYS A 22 -34.13 0.62 -27.40
C LYS A 22 -33.85 -0.39 -26.29
N GLU A 23 -32.70 -0.25 -25.63
CA GLU A 23 -32.19 -1.18 -24.61
C GLU A 23 -33.12 -1.26 -23.38
N TYR A 24 -33.55 -2.47 -23.01
CA TYR A 24 -34.48 -2.74 -21.88
C TYR A 24 -33.97 -2.20 -20.53
N ARG A 25 -32.65 -2.16 -20.33
CA ARG A 25 -32.04 -1.62 -19.10
C ARG A 25 -32.32 -0.14 -18.87
N LEU A 26 -32.67 0.59 -19.93
CA LEU A 26 -32.98 2.02 -19.85
C LEU A 26 -34.46 2.28 -19.59
N THR A 27 -35.29 1.27 -19.83
CA THR A 27 -36.73 1.34 -19.63
C THR A 27 -37.13 0.99 -18.20
N THR A 28 -36.29 0.29 -17.43
CA THR A 28 -36.62 -0.04 -16.03
C THR A 28 -36.85 1.22 -15.18
N PRO A 29 -37.85 1.23 -14.28
CA PRO A 29 -38.19 2.40 -13.46
C PRO A 29 -37.03 2.79 -12.53
N TYR A 30 -36.32 1.78 -12.00
CA TYR A 30 -35.07 1.94 -11.28
C TYR A 30 -33.94 1.45 -12.18
N ARG A 31 -32.99 2.34 -12.48
CA ARG A 31 -31.81 2.00 -13.29
C ARG A 31 -30.72 1.45 -12.40
N SER A 32 -30.05 0.39 -12.84
CA SER A 32 -28.86 -0.09 -12.16
C SER A 32 -27.73 0.93 -12.29
N GLU A 33 -26.83 0.97 -11.31
CA GLU A 33 -25.65 1.84 -11.34
C GLU A 33 -24.81 1.60 -12.59
N VAL A 34 -24.65 0.35 -13.01
CA VAL A 34 -23.98 -0.02 -14.26
C VAL A 34 -24.66 0.60 -15.48
N ALA A 35 -26.00 0.63 -15.51
CA ALA A 35 -26.73 1.30 -16.59
C ALA A 35 -26.54 2.82 -16.55
N MET A 36 -26.48 3.43 -15.36
CA MET A 36 -26.18 4.86 -15.21
C MET A 36 -24.76 5.21 -15.67
N ILE A 37 -23.75 4.42 -15.29
CA ILE A 37 -22.35 4.58 -15.70
C ILE A 37 -22.18 4.37 -17.22
N SER A 38 -22.93 3.45 -17.82
CA SER A 38 -22.96 3.24 -19.28
C SER A 38 -23.53 4.44 -20.04
N GLN A 39 -24.43 5.20 -19.43
CA GLN A 39 -25.00 6.41 -20.02
C GLN A 39 -24.15 7.66 -19.78
N ALA A 40 -23.27 7.65 -18.77
CA ALA A 40 -22.38 8.74 -18.40
C ALA A 40 -21.23 8.96 -19.42
N ASN A 41 -21.61 9.31 -20.64
CA ASN A 41 -20.73 9.40 -21.81
C ASN A 41 -20.27 10.83 -22.11
N GLN A 42 -20.26 11.68 -21.09
CA GLN A 42 -19.75 13.04 -21.15
C GLN A 42 -18.22 13.00 -21.19
N LYS A 43 -17.60 13.93 -21.93
CA LYS A 43 -16.13 14.01 -22.06
C LYS A 43 -15.54 14.77 -20.87
N THR A 44 -15.66 14.19 -19.69
CA THR A 44 -15.17 14.77 -18.44
C THR A 44 -14.08 13.89 -17.84
N PHE A 45 -13.35 14.44 -16.88
CA PHE A 45 -12.42 13.68 -16.06
C PHE A 45 -13.14 12.51 -15.38
N ASN A 46 -12.50 11.34 -15.31
CA ASN A 46 -13.05 10.10 -14.73
C ASN A 46 -14.39 9.63 -15.36
N SER A 47 -14.60 9.90 -16.65
CA SER A 47 -15.73 9.37 -17.41
C SER A 47 -15.50 7.92 -17.85
N ASN A 48 -16.57 7.25 -18.28
CA ASN A 48 -16.49 5.86 -18.74
C ASN A 48 -15.71 5.74 -20.06
N THR A 49 -14.40 5.49 -19.97
CA THR A 49 -13.48 5.37 -21.11
C THR A 49 -13.92 4.29 -22.11
N ARG A 50 -14.52 3.19 -21.63
CA ARG A 50 -14.96 2.10 -22.51
C ARG A 50 -16.04 2.58 -23.48
N GLU A 51 -17.05 3.29 -22.98
CA GLU A 51 -18.15 3.78 -23.81
C GLU A 51 -17.73 4.95 -24.69
N LEU A 52 -16.79 5.79 -24.22
CA LEU A 52 -16.16 6.81 -25.06
C LEU A 52 -15.36 6.18 -26.20
N PHE A 53 -14.62 5.09 -25.95
CA PHE A 53 -13.82 4.40 -26.97
C PHE A 53 -14.68 3.73 -28.06
N LYS A 54 -15.91 3.32 -27.74
CA LYS A 54 -16.86 2.82 -28.75
C LYS A 54 -17.31 3.90 -29.73
N LYS A 55 -17.30 5.17 -29.33
CA LYS A 55 -17.61 6.28 -30.25
C LYS A 55 -16.45 6.47 -31.23
N PRO A 56 -16.71 6.93 -32.47
CA PRO A 56 -15.65 7.23 -33.43
C PRO A 56 -14.60 8.19 -32.85
N LEU A 57 -13.34 8.03 -33.27
CA LEU A 57 -12.20 8.83 -32.78
C LEU A 57 -12.43 10.34 -32.92
N GLN A 58 -13.03 10.77 -34.03
CA GLN A 58 -13.43 12.16 -34.29
C GLN A 58 -14.36 12.71 -33.18
N ARG A 59 -15.15 11.84 -32.55
CA ARG A 59 -16.13 12.20 -31.52
C ARG A 59 -15.65 11.97 -30.10
N ASN A 60 -14.67 11.10 -29.82
CA ASN A 60 -14.29 10.76 -28.44
C ASN A 60 -13.08 11.54 -27.90
N ASN A 61 -12.25 12.14 -28.78
CA ASN A 61 -11.00 12.84 -28.43
C ASN A 61 -10.03 12.03 -27.55
N LEU A 62 -10.11 10.69 -27.58
CA LEU A 62 -9.17 9.83 -26.88
C LEU A 62 -7.89 9.73 -27.71
N LYS A 63 -6.76 10.16 -27.13
CA LYS A 63 -5.44 10.03 -27.79
C LYS A 63 -4.87 8.62 -27.58
N ALA A 64 -3.80 8.32 -28.31
CA ALA A 64 -3.07 7.07 -28.10
C ALA A 64 -2.53 7.02 -26.66
N ILE A 65 -2.59 5.83 -26.04
CA ILE A 65 -2.07 5.61 -24.69
C ILE A 65 -0.55 5.85 -24.71
N PRO A 66 -0.03 6.81 -23.92
CA PRO A 66 1.42 7.02 -23.81
C PRO A 66 2.02 5.82 -23.07
N ARG A 67 2.94 5.12 -23.73
CA ARG A 67 3.70 4.01 -23.13
C ARG A 67 5.14 4.43 -22.99
N ASP A 68 5.70 4.22 -21.81
CA ASP A 68 7.11 4.49 -21.56
C ASP A 68 7.96 3.41 -22.22
N LEU A 69 8.83 3.78 -23.15
CA LEU A 69 9.72 2.84 -23.83
C LEU A 69 11.18 3.10 -23.47
N GLY A 70 11.40 3.79 -22.36
CA GLY A 70 12.69 4.19 -21.86
C GLY A 70 13.48 3.06 -21.21
N GLU A 71 14.48 3.46 -20.43
CA GLU A 71 15.46 2.55 -19.85
C GLU A 71 14.91 1.76 -18.67
N ILE A 72 13.99 2.35 -17.89
CA ILE A 72 13.39 1.70 -16.72
C ILE A 72 12.68 0.39 -17.10
N PRO A 73 11.65 0.40 -17.98
CA PRO A 73 10.97 -0.82 -18.39
C PRO A 73 11.90 -1.75 -19.19
N ARG A 74 12.84 -1.21 -19.98
CA ARG A 74 13.84 -2.02 -20.70
C ARG A 74 14.71 -2.82 -19.73
N ASN A 75 15.33 -2.14 -18.77
CA ASN A 75 16.28 -2.75 -17.83
C ASN A 75 15.55 -3.77 -16.95
N TYR A 76 14.32 -3.48 -16.52
CA TYR A 76 13.47 -4.41 -15.80
C TYR A 76 13.24 -5.71 -16.60
N VAL A 77 12.75 -5.60 -17.84
CA VAL A 77 12.48 -6.76 -18.71
C VAL A 77 13.76 -7.56 -19.00
N VAL A 78 14.88 -6.88 -19.24
CA VAL A 78 16.16 -7.53 -19.54
C VAL A 78 16.71 -8.29 -18.31
N LYS A 79 16.56 -7.73 -17.10
CA LYS A 79 16.93 -8.41 -15.84
C LYS A 79 16.08 -9.67 -15.63
N LEU A 80 14.77 -9.58 -15.81
CA LEU A 80 13.87 -10.74 -15.76
C LEU A 80 14.22 -11.80 -16.81
N LEU A 81 14.46 -11.37 -18.04
CA LEU A 81 14.85 -12.29 -19.11
C LEU A 81 16.14 -13.04 -18.80
N PHE A 82 17.08 -12.40 -18.08
CA PHE A 82 18.35 -13.03 -17.70
C PHE A 82 18.17 -14.27 -16.83
N PHE A 83 17.17 -14.29 -15.95
CA PHE A 83 16.90 -15.43 -15.09
C PHE A 83 16.12 -16.56 -15.79
N HIS A 84 15.30 -16.21 -16.78
CA HIS A 84 14.34 -17.16 -17.38
C HIS A 84 14.66 -17.50 -18.84
N GLN A 85 15.82 -17.12 -19.36
CA GLN A 85 16.19 -17.43 -20.75
C GLN A 85 16.36 -18.95 -20.95
N PRO A 86 15.77 -19.54 -22.01
CA PRO A 86 14.90 -18.92 -23.02
C PRO A 86 13.40 -18.91 -22.64
N ILE A 87 12.71 -17.81 -22.93
CA ILE A 87 11.29 -17.65 -22.58
C ILE A 87 10.44 -17.11 -23.74
N ARG A 88 9.15 -17.44 -23.74
CA ARG A 88 8.14 -16.91 -24.69
C ARG A 88 7.58 -15.58 -24.19
N LEU A 89 6.96 -14.81 -25.10
CA LEU A 89 6.32 -13.53 -24.74
C LEU A 89 5.19 -13.71 -23.71
N THR A 90 4.38 -14.76 -23.85
CA THR A 90 3.24 -15.04 -22.96
C THR A 90 3.73 -15.38 -21.56
N ASP A 91 4.70 -16.28 -21.47
CA ASP A 91 5.23 -16.77 -20.20
C ASP A 91 5.99 -15.64 -19.49
N LEU A 92 6.75 -14.84 -20.24
CA LEU A 92 7.42 -13.66 -19.68
C LEU A 92 6.42 -12.65 -19.12
N TRP A 93 5.27 -12.46 -19.77
CA TRP A 93 4.22 -11.59 -19.26
C TRP A 93 3.55 -12.15 -18.00
N GLU A 94 3.40 -13.47 -17.91
CA GLU A 94 2.88 -14.13 -16.69
C GLU A 94 3.84 -13.95 -15.52
N ILE A 95 5.15 -14.08 -15.74
CA ILE A 95 6.17 -13.80 -14.72
C ILE A 95 6.14 -12.33 -14.32
N CYS A 96 6.11 -11.40 -15.29
CA CYS A 96 6.01 -9.97 -14.96
C CYS A 96 4.77 -9.69 -14.11
N LYS A 97 3.62 -10.31 -14.38
CA LYS A 97 2.41 -10.14 -13.57
C LYS A 97 2.49 -10.69 -12.15
N ALA A 98 3.40 -11.63 -11.89
CA ALA A 98 3.57 -12.23 -10.58
C ALA A 98 4.39 -11.35 -9.63
N GLU A 99 5.14 -10.37 -10.16
CA GLU A 99 5.85 -9.37 -9.36
C GLU A 99 4.93 -8.17 -9.05
N ASP A 100 5.16 -7.53 -7.90
CA ASP A 100 4.32 -6.41 -7.43
C ASP A 100 4.69 -5.07 -8.11
N ASP A 101 5.98 -4.76 -8.26
CA ASP A 101 6.49 -3.45 -8.74
C ASP A 101 6.82 -3.44 -10.24
N VAL A 102 5.80 -3.67 -11.07
CA VAL A 102 5.97 -3.84 -12.52
C VAL A 102 5.82 -2.51 -13.27
N PRO A 103 6.86 -2.03 -13.99
CA PRO A 103 6.78 -0.78 -14.76
C PRO A 103 5.99 -0.91 -16.08
N LEU A 104 5.23 -2.00 -16.27
CA LEU A 104 4.54 -2.35 -17.52
C LEU A 104 3.02 -2.37 -17.32
N ASP A 105 2.30 -1.65 -18.18
CA ASP A 105 0.82 -1.58 -18.17
C ASP A 105 0.13 -2.85 -18.72
N SER A 106 0.76 -3.54 -19.68
CA SER A 106 0.11 -4.54 -20.53
C SER A 106 1.12 -5.36 -21.34
N ALA A 107 0.69 -6.54 -21.81
CA ALA A 107 1.49 -7.37 -22.73
C ALA A 107 1.85 -6.63 -24.05
N LYS A 108 1.03 -5.66 -24.47
CA LYS A 108 1.33 -4.82 -25.64
C LYS A 108 2.53 -3.92 -25.38
N HIS A 109 2.64 -3.37 -24.17
CA HIS A 109 3.77 -2.55 -23.77
C HIS A 109 5.04 -3.38 -23.61
N LEU A 110 4.96 -4.56 -22.98
CA LEU A 110 6.07 -5.53 -22.96
C LEU A 110 6.59 -5.81 -24.39
N ARG A 111 5.68 -6.06 -25.35
CA ARG A 111 6.06 -6.29 -26.75
C ARG A 111 6.77 -5.09 -27.36
N LEU A 112 6.34 -3.86 -27.08
CA LEU A 112 6.97 -2.65 -27.60
C LEU A 112 8.37 -2.44 -26.99
N VAL A 113 8.52 -2.70 -25.69
CA VAL A 113 9.81 -2.66 -24.99
C VAL A 113 10.77 -3.69 -25.59
N LEU A 114 10.32 -4.94 -25.77
CA LEU A 114 11.12 -5.99 -26.42
C LEU A 114 11.48 -5.64 -27.86
N LYS A 115 10.58 -4.98 -28.60
CA LYS A 115 10.86 -4.50 -29.96
C LYS A 115 12.01 -3.50 -29.97
N ILE A 116 12.02 -2.54 -29.04
CA ILE A 116 13.09 -1.53 -28.93
C ILE A 116 14.38 -2.15 -28.40
N ALA A 117 14.31 -3.01 -27.40
CA ALA A 117 15.45 -3.74 -26.88
C ALA A 117 16.13 -4.58 -27.98
N ARG A 118 15.34 -5.17 -28.89
CA ARG A 118 15.85 -5.87 -30.07
C ARG A 118 16.54 -4.93 -31.07
N LEU A 119 15.96 -3.75 -31.34
CA LEU A 119 16.59 -2.74 -32.20
C LEU A 119 17.93 -2.25 -31.62
N GLN A 120 18.02 -2.16 -30.30
CA GLN A 120 19.23 -1.77 -29.56
C GLN A 120 20.22 -2.93 -29.33
N LYS A 121 19.95 -4.14 -29.86
CA LYS A 121 20.79 -5.34 -29.71
C LYS A 121 21.00 -5.81 -28.27
N TRP A 122 20.03 -5.59 -27.38
CA TRP A 122 20.03 -6.20 -26.05
C TRP A 122 19.51 -7.64 -26.08
N ILE A 123 18.47 -7.85 -26.88
CA ILE A 123 17.72 -9.10 -26.97
C ILE A 123 17.66 -9.50 -28.43
N TYR A 124 17.74 -10.79 -28.72
CA TYR A 124 17.40 -11.34 -30.03
C TYR A 124 16.28 -12.39 -29.88
N THR A 125 15.60 -12.64 -30.99
CA THR A 125 14.49 -13.59 -31.06
C THR A 125 14.88 -14.73 -31.96
N GLU A 126 14.77 -15.95 -31.45
CA GLU A 126 15.03 -17.17 -32.22
C GLU A 126 13.74 -17.97 -32.35
N LYS A 127 13.54 -18.53 -33.55
CA LYS A 127 12.36 -19.33 -33.86
C LYS A 127 12.71 -20.80 -33.67
N ASN A 128 12.05 -21.45 -32.72
CA ASN A 128 12.24 -22.87 -32.47
C ASN A 128 11.59 -23.68 -33.61
N GLN A 129 12.33 -24.62 -34.19
CA GLN A 129 11.87 -25.46 -35.30
C GLN A 129 10.77 -26.45 -34.88
N THR A 130 10.86 -27.01 -33.67
CA THR A 130 9.94 -28.06 -33.18
C THR A 130 8.54 -27.52 -32.92
N ASN A 131 8.45 -26.38 -32.24
CA ASN A 131 7.16 -25.82 -31.81
C ASN A 131 6.71 -24.62 -32.65
N ASN A 132 7.53 -24.15 -33.61
CA ASN A 132 7.26 -22.98 -34.44
C ASN A 132 7.02 -21.68 -33.64
N LEU A 133 7.52 -21.61 -32.40
CA LEU A 133 7.35 -20.48 -31.47
C LEU A 133 8.63 -19.63 -31.39
N TYR A 134 8.46 -18.36 -31.07
CA TYR A 134 9.57 -17.42 -30.85
C TYR A 134 9.97 -17.39 -29.36
N TYR A 135 11.26 -17.55 -29.13
CA TYR A 135 11.89 -17.43 -27.82
C TYR A 135 12.81 -16.21 -27.81
N TYR A 136 12.87 -15.55 -26.65
CA TYR A 136 13.73 -14.40 -26.44
C TYR A 136 15.02 -14.84 -25.74
N TYR A 137 16.14 -14.31 -26.25
CA TYR A 137 17.48 -14.58 -25.76
C TYR A 137 18.22 -13.25 -25.58
N ILE A 138 19.07 -13.16 -24.57
CA ILE A 138 19.97 -12.02 -24.38
C ILE A 138 21.13 -12.12 -25.37
N HIS A 139 21.47 -10.98 -25.95
CA HIS A 139 22.63 -10.89 -26.83
C HIS A 139 23.93 -11.06 -26.04
N GLN A 140 24.80 -11.97 -26.48
CA GLN A 140 26.04 -12.34 -25.78
C GLN A 140 26.95 -11.14 -25.48
N SER A 141 26.98 -10.14 -26.36
CA SER A 141 27.79 -8.92 -26.17
C SER A 141 27.34 -8.05 -24.98
N ARG A 142 26.11 -8.22 -24.49
CA ARG A 142 25.51 -7.39 -23.43
C ARG A 142 25.35 -8.15 -22.11
N THR A 143 25.68 -9.45 -22.06
CA THR A 143 25.51 -10.29 -20.86
C THR A 143 26.25 -9.72 -19.65
N ASN A 144 27.49 -9.25 -19.83
CA ASN A 144 28.28 -8.68 -18.73
C ASN A 144 27.67 -7.39 -18.16
N GLU A 145 27.08 -6.56 -19.02
CA GLU A 145 26.40 -5.34 -18.60
C GLU A 145 25.15 -5.65 -17.78
N ILE A 146 24.39 -6.66 -18.19
CA ILE A 146 23.19 -7.11 -17.50
C ILE A 146 23.53 -7.72 -16.15
N GLN A 147 24.57 -8.54 -16.06
CA GLN A 147 25.06 -9.08 -14.80
C GLN A 147 25.45 -7.96 -13.82
N LYS A 148 26.12 -6.90 -14.30
CA LYS A 148 26.43 -5.73 -13.47
C LYS A 148 25.16 -5.02 -12.99
N MET A 149 24.16 -4.87 -13.85
CA MET A 149 22.88 -4.26 -13.48
C MET A 149 22.13 -5.07 -12.41
N VAL A 150 22.10 -6.40 -12.53
CA VAL A 150 21.46 -7.28 -11.54
C VAL A 150 22.18 -7.20 -10.19
N ARG A 151 23.52 -7.28 -10.19
CA ARG A 151 24.32 -7.15 -8.95
C ARG A 151 24.14 -5.77 -8.30
N ALA A 152 24.07 -4.70 -9.09
CA ALA A 152 23.86 -3.36 -8.56
C ALA A 152 22.50 -3.21 -7.87
N ASP A 153 21.45 -3.83 -8.42
CA ASP A 153 20.13 -3.87 -7.78
C ASP A 153 20.14 -4.67 -6.48
N GLU A 154 20.83 -5.81 -6.44
CA GLU A 154 20.96 -6.63 -5.24
C GLU A 154 21.69 -5.88 -4.12
N VAL A 155 22.78 -5.17 -4.46
CA VAL A 155 23.50 -4.31 -3.51
C VAL A 155 22.58 -3.20 -3.00
N ARG A 156 21.81 -2.55 -3.88
CA ARG A 156 20.86 -1.51 -3.48
C ARG A 156 19.78 -2.06 -2.55
N ARG A 157 19.22 -3.24 -2.85
CA ARG A 157 18.20 -3.89 -2.01
C ARG A 157 18.76 -4.18 -0.63
N LYS A 158 19.98 -4.71 -0.55
CA LYS A 158 20.66 -4.97 0.73
C LYS A 158 20.88 -3.68 1.53
N GLN A 159 21.29 -2.59 0.89
CA GLN A 159 21.44 -1.29 1.55
C GLN A 159 20.10 -0.77 2.09
N GLN A 160 19.01 -0.91 1.33
CA GLN A 160 17.68 -0.52 1.77
C GLN A 160 17.19 -1.35 2.96
N GLU A 161 17.46 -2.66 2.96
CA GLU A 161 17.16 -3.55 4.09
C GLU A 161 17.96 -3.16 5.35
N GLU A 162 19.25 -2.84 5.19
CA GLU A 162 20.11 -2.35 6.29
C GLU A 162 19.62 -1.00 6.84
N GLU A 163 19.26 -0.06 5.97
CA GLU A 163 18.68 1.23 6.36
C GLU A 163 17.33 1.07 7.07
N ALA A 164 16.48 0.15 6.58
CA ALA A 164 15.20 -0.15 7.20
C ALA A 164 15.37 -0.76 8.61
N ALA A 165 16.36 -1.64 8.79
CA ALA A 165 16.68 -2.21 10.11
C ALA A 165 17.19 -1.14 11.09
N VAL A 166 18.04 -0.22 10.63
CA VAL A 166 18.50 0.92 11.45
C VAL A 166 17.34 1.87 11.78
N ALA A 167 16.44 2.12 10.83
CA ALA A 167 15.26 2.95 11.07
C ALA A 167 14.30 2.29 12.08
N ALA A 168 14.09 0.98 11.99
CA ALA A 168 13.26 0.23 12.93
C ALA A 168 13.82 0.30 14.36
N THR A 169 15.11 0.03 14.54
CA THR A 169 15.75 0.13 15.88
C THR A 169 15.69 1.55 16.47
N ARG A 170 15.80 2.59 15.63
CA ARG A 170 15.60 3.99 16.06
C ARG A 170 14.15 4.27 16.44
N ALA A 171 13.19 3.73 15.70
CA ALA A 171 11.76 3.88 16.00
C ALA A 171 11.41 3.20 17.32
N ASP A 172 11.96 2.01 17.58
CA ASP A 172 11.77 1.29 18.84
C ASP A 172 12.37 2.05 20.02
N ALA A 173 13.58 2.61 19.87
CA ALA A 173 14.20 3.45 20.89
C ALA A 173 13.35 4.71 21.17
N ALA A 174 12.87 5.38 20.12
CA ALA A 174 12.01 6.55 20.25
C ALA A 174 10.64 6.21 20.87
N ALA A 175 10.08 5.03 20.60
CA ALA A 175 8.87 4.55 21.25
C ALA A 175 9.10 4.31 22.74
N ALA A 176 10.20 3.65 23.10
CA ALA A 176 10.57 3.43 24.50
C ALA A 176 10.80 4.75 25.27
N GLU A 177 11.40 5.76 24.64
CA GLU A 177 11.54 7.09 25.23
C GLU A 177 10.19 7.78 25.44
N ARG A 178 9.27 7.68 24.47
CA ARG A 178 7.91 8.20 24.62
C ARG A 178 7.14 7.50 25.74
N ASP A 179 7.30 6.19 25.88
CA ASP A 179 6.67 5.44 26.96
C ASP A 179 7.21 5.85 28.34
N ARG A 180 8.52 6.11 28.45
CA ARG A 180 9.12 6.65 29.68
C ARG A 180 8.59 8.04 30.01
N ALA A 181 8.57 8.94 29.03
CA ALA A 181 8.02 10.28 29.23
C ALA A 181 6.53 10.24 29.62
N ALA A 182 5.73 9.36 29.01
CA ALA A 182 4.33 9.18 29.36
C ALA A 182 4.13 8.60 30.78
N LEU A 183 5.06 7.78 31.27
CA LEU A 183 5.04 7.34 32.67
C LEU A 183 5.39 8.47 33.62
N ASP A 184 6.39 9.28 33.31
CA ASP A 184 6.77 10.44 34.12
C ASP A 184 5.62 11.45 34.22
N ASP A 185 4.96 11.76 33.09
CA ASP A 185 3.78 12.63 33.06
C ASP A 185 2.64 12.08 33.93
N ARG A 186 2.42 10.76 33.92
CA ARG A 186 1.42 10.11 34.79
C ARG A 186 1.80 10.19 36.27
N ILE A 187 3.08 10.03 36.61
CA ILE A 187 3.55 10.16 37.99
C ILE A 187 3.30 11.58 38.49
N VAL A 188 3.65 12.59 37.71
CA VAL A 188 3.41 14.00 38.05
C VAL A 188 1.91 14.28 38.20
N ALA A 189 1.07 13.78 37.28
CA ALA A 189 -0.38 13.92 37.37
C ALA A 189 -0.94 13.28 38.65
N LEU A 190 -0.49 12.06 39.00
CA LEU A 190 -0.92 11.39 40.23
C LEU A 190 -0.45 12.12 41.50
N GLN A 191 0.77 12.67 41.51
CA GLN A 191 1.28 13.48 42.62
C GLN A 191 0.46 14.76 42.80
N THR A 192 0.15 15.49 41.72
CA THR A 192 -0.68 16.70 41.80
C THR A 192 -2.09 16.39 42.30
N LEU A 193 -2.67 15.26 41.88
CA LEU A 193 -3.96 14.78 42.34
C LEU A 193 -3.91 14.39 43.83
N LEU A 194 -2.83 13.74 44.29
CA LEU A 194 -2.61 13.43 45.70
C LEU A 194 -2.59 14.71 46.55
N VAL A 195 -1.80 15.72 46.16
CA VAL A 195 -1.71 17.00 46.87
C VAL A 195 -3.07 17.69 46.94
N THR A 196 -3.82 17.67 45.84
CA THR A 196 -5.15 18.27 45.76
C THR A 196 -6.14 17.53 46.68
N ASN A 197 -6.16 16.20 46.64
CA ASN A 197 -7.04 15.40 47.50
C ASN A 197 -6.71 15.58 48.98
N VAL A 198 -5.43 15.62 49.35
CA VAL A 198 -5.01 15.88 50.73
C VAL A 198 -5.47 17.26 51.19
N SER A 199 -5.33 18.28 50.33
CA SER A 199 -5.84 19.63 50.61
C SER A 199 -7.35 19.64 50.81
N HIS A 200 -8.11 18.88 50.02
CA HIS A 200 -9.56 18.77 50.17
C HIS A 200 -9.93 18.08 51.48
N ILE A 201 -9.33 16.93 51.79
CA ILE A 201 -9.60 16.18 53.03
C ILE A 201 -9.27 17.01 54.26
N ARG A 202 -8.18 17.80 54.23
CA ARG A 202 -7.78 18.69 55.33
C ARG A 202 -8.86 19.71 55.71
N THR A 203 -9.70 20.13 54.77
CA THR A 203 -10.82 21.04 55.08
C THR A 203 -11.94 20.39 55.89
N TYR A 204 -12.07 19.06 55.80
CA TYR A 204 -13.08 18.28 56.52
C TYR A 204 -12.53 17.66 57.81
N ASP A 205 -11.35 17.05 57.75
CA ASP A 205 -10.68 16.40 58.88
C ASP A 205 -9.16 16.63 58.82
N PRO A 206 -8.65 17.65 59.54
CA PRO A 206 -7.22 17.95 59.57
C PRO A 206 -6.41 16.90 60.34
N THR A 207 -7.01 16.24 61.34
CA THR A 207 -6.31 15.27 62.19
C THR A 207 -5.96 14.00 61.42
N TYR A 208 -6.83 13.59 60.49
CA TYR A 208 -6.56 12.47 59.60
C TYR A 208 -5.36 12.71 58.66
N VAL A 209 -5.18 13.96 58.20
CA VAL A 209 -4.09 14.35 57.28
C VAL A 209 -2.75 14.41 58.00
N GLU A 210 -2.71 14.95 59.21
CA GLU A 210 -1.49 15.05 60.03
C GLU A 210 -0.92 13.68 60.45
N GLN A 211 -1.75 12.63 60.45
CA GLN A 211 -1.33 11.26 60.72
C GLN A 211 -0.74 10.54 59.51
N GLN A 212 -0.81 11.12 58.30
CA GLN A 212 -0.33 10.47 57.09
C GLN A 212 1.21 10.52 56.99
N PRO A 213 1.86 9.42 56.57
CA PRO A 213 3.32 9.28 56.60
C PRO A 213 4.05 10.16 55.57
N TYR A 214 3.32 10.71 54.60
CA TYR A 214 3.83 11.58 53.55
C TYR A 214 3.50 13.07 53.80
N VAL A 215 3.04 13.43 54.99
CA VAL A 215 2.77 14.82 55.39
C VAL A 215 3.84 15.24 56.40
N THR A 216 4.56 16.31 56.06
CA THR A 216 5.62 16.86 56.93
C THR A 216 5.02 17.49 58.20
N PRO A 217 5.81 17.70 59.27
CA PRO A 217 5.36 18.40 60.48
C PRO A 217 4.86 19.84 60.23
N SER A 218 5.22 20.43 59.08
CA SER A 218 4.73 21.74 58.63
C SER A 218 3.34 21.69 57.98
N GLY A 219 2.79 20.49 57.78
CA GLY A 219 1.52 20.25 57.09
C GLY A 219 1.62 20.29 55.55
N ALA A 220 2.83 20.32 54.99
CA ALA A 220 3.07 20.18 53.55
C ALA A 220 3.20 18.70 53.15
N VAL A 221 2.68 18.33 51.98
CA VAL A 221 2.79 16.97 51.43
C VAL A 221 4.19 16.77 50.84
N ASP A 222 4.94 15.81 51.38
CA ASP A 222 6.20 15.37 50.80
C ASP A 222 5.91 14.46 49.59
N SER A 223 6.28 14.95 48.42
CA SER A 223 6.12 14.22 47.15
C SER A 223 7.44 13.57 46.70
N CYS A 224 8.50 13.66 47.51
CA CYS A 224 9.81 13.14 47.16
C CYS A 224 9.88 11.63 47.42
N TRP A 225 10.16 10.85 46.37
CA TRP A 225 10.45 9.42 46.51
C TRP A 225 11.94 9.24 46.79
N HIS A 226 12.31 8.88 48.01
CA HIS A 226 13.68 8.48 48.32
C HIS A 226 13.91 6.99 47.99
N TRP A 227 14.76 6.70 47.00
CA TRP A 227 15.30 5.36 46.82
C TRP A 227 16.33 5.11 47.93
N THR A 228 15.96 4.41 48.99
CA THR A 228 16.94 3.87 49.92
C THR A 228 17.67 2.72 49.22
N ALA A 229 18.87 3.00 48.71
CA ALA A 229 19.75 1.97 48.21
C ALA A 229 19.97 0.94 49.32
N ARG A 230 19.41 -0.26 49.17
CA ARG A 230 19.71 -1.41 50.03
C ARG A 230 21.17 -1.79 49.77
N THR A 231 22.10 -1.16 50.50
CA THR A 231 23.45 -1.69 50.62
C THR A 231 23.33 -3.04 51.30
N ARG A 232 23.53 -4.11 50.54
CA ARG A 232 23.64 -5.47 51.04
C ARG A 232 24.83 -5.48 52.00
N LYS A 233 24.58 -5.48 53.32
CA LYS A 233 25.62 -5.74 54.30
C LYS A 233 26.10 -7.17 54.07
N GLU A 234 27.35 -7.31 53.64
CA GLU A 234 28.11 -8.55 53.77
C GLU A 234 28.22 -8.85 55.26
N GLU A 235 27.47 -9.85 55.73
CA GLU A 235 27.68 -10.46 57.04
C GLU A 235 28.96 -11.31 56.94
N GLY A 236 30.06 -10.77 57.47
CA GLY A 236 31.27 -11.53 57.72
C GLY A 236 31.05 -12.55 58.85
N PRO A 237 31.70 -13.73 58.79
CA PRO A 237 31.50 -14.79 59.78
C PRO A 237 32.28 -14.47 61.06
N THR A 238 31.58 -14.23 62.17
CA THR A 238 32.18 -14.31 63.51
C THR A 238 31.92 -15.68 64.10
N GLY A 239 32.95 -16.50 64.14
CA GLY A 239 32.98 -17.78 64.83
C GLY A 239 34.43 -18.18 65.12
N GLU A 240 35.03 -17.55 66.14
CA GLU A 240 36.26 -18.04 66.77
C GLU A 240 35.96 -18.62 68.15
N ALA A 241 36.62 -19.75 68.39
CA ALA A 241 36.88 -20.48 69.61
C ALA A 241 36.86 -19.67 70.93
N HIS A 242 36.15 -20.21 71.92
CA HIS A 242 36.75 -20.79 73.14
C HIS A 242 35.71 -21.60 73.92
#